data_AF-A0A8I2YYL9-F1
#
_entry.id   AF-A0A8I2YYL9-F1
#
_cell.length_a   1.000
_cell.length_b   1.000
_cell.length_c   1.000
_cell.angle_alpha   90.00
_cell.angle_beta   90.00
_cell.angle_gamma   90.00
#
_symmetry.space_group_name_H-M   'P 1'
#
loop_
_entity.id
_entity.type
_entity.pdbx_description
1 polymer ?
#
loop_
_entity_poly.entity_id
_entity_poly.type
_entity_poly.pdbx_seq_one_letter_code
_entity_poly.pdbx_strand_id
1 'polypeptide(L)' 'MIPARGKALIDTQLSIAVPIGTYGRVAPRSGLASKFMIDTGAGVVDADYRGTVFVLLFNLSDQDFEGESLVLALGW' A
#
# COMPACT_ATOMS: atom_id res chain seq x y z
N MET A 1 -2.27 -9.22 9.80
CA MET A 1 -3.68 -8.95 10.16
C MET A 1 -3.89 -7.43 10.22
N ILE A 2 -5.00 -6.94 9.65
CA ILE A 2 -5.44 -5.54 9.72
C ILE A 2 -6.80 -5.54 10.41
N PRO A 3 -6.91 -4.98 11.63
CA PRO A 3 -8.15 -5.00 12.39
C PRO A 3 -9.30 -4.35 11.62
N ALA A 4 -10.53 -4.81 11.87
CA ALA A 4 -11.76 -4.16 11.42
C ALA A 4 -11.75 -2.67 11.81
N ARG A 5 -12.16 -1.79 10.87
CA ARG A 5 -12.09 -0.32 11.03
C ARG A 5 -10.69 0.22 11.40
N GLY A 6 -9.66 -0.59 11.19
CA GLY A 6 -8.28 -0.32 11.60
C GLY A 6 -7.37 0.03 10.43
N LYS A 7 -6.07 0.06 10.75
CA LYS A 7 -4.99 0.30 9.78
C LYS A 7 -3.75 -0.49 10.14
N ALA A 8 -2.92 -0.76 9.15
CA ALA A 8 -1.61 -1.35 9.33
C ALA A 8 -0.59 -0.66 8.42
N LEU A 9 0.63 -0.47 8.93
CA LEU A 9 1.76 -0.03 8.13
C LEU A 9 2.59 -1.26 7.79
N ILE A 10 2.66 -1.59 6.50
CA ILE A 10 3.36 -2.77 6.01
C ILE A 10 4.75 -2.36 5.54
N ASP A 11 5.77 -2.93 6.15
CA ASP A 11 7.15 -2.82 5.70
C ASP A 11 7.34 -3.68 4.45
N THR A 12 7.72 -3.06 3.34
CA THR A 12 7.97 -3.80 2.09
C THR A 12 9.39 -4.33 2.00
N GLN A 13 10.30 -3.84 2.84
CA GLN A 13 11.74 -4.08 2.79
C GLN A 13 12.38 -3.67 1.46
N LEU A 14 11.69 -2.84 0.66
CA LEU A 14 12.14 -2.35 -0.63
C LEU A 14 12.42 -0.86 -0.55
N SER A 15 13.51 -0.44 -1.19
CA SER A 15 13.73 0.95 -1.60
C SER A 15 13.59 1.02 -3.12
N ILE A 16 13.03 2.12 -3.62
CA ILE A 16 12.85 2.32 -5.06
C ILE A 16 13.50 3.63 -5.51
N ALA A 17 13.80 3.70 -6.80
CA ALA A 17 14.08 4.95 -7.50
C ALA A 17 13.15 5.01 -8.71
N VAL A 18 12.47 6.14 -8.89
CA VAL A 18 11.61 6.38 -10.05
C VAL A 18 12.26 7.39 -11.00
N PRO A 19 11.85 7.43 -12.29
CA PRO A 19 12.37 8.41 -13.24
C PRO A 19 12.21 9.86 -12.77
N ILE A 20 13.12 10.74 -13.19
CA ILE A 20 13.04 12.17 -12.90
C ILE A 20 11.75 12.74 -13.52
N GLY A 21 11.02 13.53 -12.73
CA GLY A 21 9.75 14.14 -13.15
C GLY A 21 8.52 13.25 -12.92
N THR A 22 8.67 12.09 -12.30
CA THR A 22 7.56 11.22 -11.89
C THR A 22 7.54 11.02 -10.37
N TYR A 23 6.53 10.32 -9.86
CA TYR A 23 6.46 9.87 -8.48
C TYR A 23 6.00 8.41 -8.45
N GLY A 24 6.42 7.66 -7.43
CA GLY A 24 5.89 6.33 -7.19
C GLY A 24 4.50 6.43 -6.55
N ARG A 25 3.53 5.65 -7.06
CA ARG A 25 2.19 5.60 -6.48
C ARG A 25 1.88 4.20 -5.93
N VAL A 26 1.65 4.11 -4.64
CA VAL A 26 1.04 2.94 -3.99
C VAL A 26 -0.47 3.05 -4.19
N ALA A 27 -1.05 2.05 -4.85
CA ALA A 27 -2.45 2.03 -5.26
C ALA A 27 -3.16 0.79 -4.71
N PRO A 28 -4.48 0.85 -4.46
CA PRO A 28 -5.21 -0.30 -3.99
C PRO A 28 -5.39 -1.32 -5.12
N ARG A 29 -5.27 -2.61 -4.79
CA ARG A 29 -5.64 -3.69 -5.72
C ARG A 29 -7.16 -3.83 -5.74
N SER A 30 -7.77 -3.74 -6.92
CA SER A 30 -9.23 -3.74 -7.07
C SER A 30 -9.93 -4.94 -6.40
N GLY A 31 -9.32 -6.13 -6.44
CA GLY A 31 -9.85 -7.31 -5.78
C GLY A 31 -9.82 -7.24 -4.25
N LEU A 32 -8.85 -6.53 -3.66
CA LEU A 32 -8.81 -6.31 -2.21
C LEU A 32 -9.81 -5.24 -1.78
N ALA A 33 -9.92 -4.17 -2.57
CA ALA A 33 -10.89 -3.11 -2.34
C ALA A 33 -12.34 -3.64 -2.42
N SER A 34 -12.69 -4.39 -3.47
CA SER A 34 -14.08 -4.83 -3.68
C SER A 34 -14.53 -5.97 -2.77
N LYS A 35 -13.62 -6.88 -2.39
CA LYS A 35 -13.98 -8.07 -1.60
C LYS A 35 -13.80 -7.88 -0.10
N PHE A 36 -12.86 -7.03 0.30
CA PHE A 36 -12.43 -6.92 1.70
C PHE A 36 -12.41 -5.47 2.22
N MET A 37 -12.81 -4.49 1.40
CA MET A 37 -12.80 -3.07 1.77
C MET A 37 -11.41 -2.58 2.24
N ILE A 38 -10.35 -3.11 1.61
CA ILE A 38 -8.97 -2.68 1.86
C ILE A 38 -8.59 -1.56 0.90
N ASP A 39 -8.12 -0.45 1.46
CA ASP A 39 -7.66 0.71 0.71
C ASP A 39 -6.23 1.12 1.11
N THR A 40 -5.54 1.85 0.24
CA THR A 40 -4.18 2.36 0.48
C THR A 40 -4.21 3.84 0.88
N GLY A 41 -3.52 4.19 1.95
CA GLY A 41 -3.34 5.57 2.43
C GLY A 41 -2.02 6.22 2.01
N ALA A 42 -1.98 7.56 2.00
CA ALA A 42 -0.86 8.42 1.61
C ALA A 42 -0.33 8.15 0.18
N GLY A 43 0.34 7.02 -0.01
CA GLY A 43 0.63 6.39 -1.29
C GLY A 43 1.54 7.13 -2.27
N VAL A 44 1.99 8.35 -1.96
CA VAL A 44 2.95 9.10 -2.78
C VAL A 44 4.36 8.80 -2.29
N VAL A 45 5.23 8.37 -3.22
CA VAL A 45 6.67 8.15 -2.98
C VAL A 45 7.44 9.11 -3.87
N ASP A 46 8.17 10.05 -3.27
CA ASP A 46 8.91 11.08 -3.98
C ASP A 46 10.08 10.50 -4.81
N ALA A 47 10.45 11.19 -5.90
CA ALA A 47 11.49 10.72 -6.83
C ALA A 47 12.89 10.62 -6.20
N ASP A 48 13.16 11.43 -5.18
CA ASP A 48 14.40 11.48 -4.43
C ASP A 48 14.35 10.66 -3.12
N TYR A 49 13.21 10.05 -2.79
CA TYR A 49 13.11 9.15 -1.65
C TYR A 49 13.93 7.87 -1.86
N ARG A 50 14.80 7.54 -0.89
CA ARG A 50 15.63 6.31 -0.93
C ARG A 50 15.47 5.42 0.31
N GLY A 51 14.60 5.81 1.24
CA GLY A 51 14.26 4.99 2.38
C GLY A 51 13.42 3.77 1.98
N THR A 52 13.11 2.95 2.97
CA THR A 52 12.21 1.82 2.82
C THR A 52 10.79 2.30 2.53
N VAL A 53 10.18 1.81 1.46
CA VAL A 53 8.79 2.10 1.13
C VAL A 53 7.88 1.33 2.08
N PHE A 54 6.97 2.04 2.72
CA PHE A 54 5.91 1.43 3.53
C PHE A 54 4.57 1.55 2.83
N VAL A 55 3.72 0.53 2.98
CA VAL A 55 2.34 0.55 2.48
C VAL A 55 1.41 0.74 3.67
N LEU A 56 0.80 1.92 3.76
CA LEU A 56 -0.28 2.17 4.71
C LEU A 56 -1.58 1.59 4.15
N LEU A 57 -2.18 0.64 4.86
CA LEU A 57 -3.48 0.09 4.55
C LEU A 57 -4.53 0.47 5.56
N PHE A 58 -5.73 0.73 5.07
CA PHE A 58 -6.95 0.86 5.86
C PHE A 58 -7.87 -0.31 5.60
N ASN A 59 -8.47 -0.83 6.67
CA ASN A 59 -9.56 -1.78 6.59
C ASN A 59 -10.87 -1.05 6.91
N LEU A 60 -11.68 -0.84 5.88
CA LEU A 60 -12.94 -0.13 5.98
C LEU A 60 -14.13 -1.07 6.23
N SER A 61 -13.89 -2.37 6.44
CA SER A 61 -14.92 -3.34 6.81
C SER A 61 -15.06 -3.49 8.33
N ASP A 62 -16.09 -4.22 8.73
CA ASP A 62 -16.34 -4.65 10.11
C ASP A 62 -15.73 -6.04 10.43
N GLN A 63 -14.85 -6.56 9.57
CA GLN A 63 -14.17 -7.85 9.75
C GLN A 63 -12.65 -7.67 9.68
N ASP A 64 -11.91 -8.39 10.51
CA ASP A 64 -10.45 -8.39 10.45
C ASP A 64 -9.98 -8.98 9.11
N PHE A 65 -8.92 -8.41 8.55
CA PHE A 65 -8.32 -8.89 7.31
C PHE A 65 -6.99 -9.61 7.60
N GLU A 66 -6.91 -10.90 7.24
CA GLU A 66 -5.76 -11.77 7.55
C GLU A 66 -4.77 -11.95 6.40
N GLY A 67 -4.98 -11.31 5.24
CA GLY A 67 -4.20 -11.58 4.02
C GLY A 67 -2.68 -11.41 4.17
N GLU A 68 -1.92 -12.36 3.64
CA GLU A 68 -0.49 -12.55 3.92
C GLU A 68 0.48 -11.83 2.96
N SER A 69 0.05 -11.23 1.86
CA SER A 69 0.99 -10.62 0.91
C SER A 69 0.40 -9.51 0.05
N LEU A 70 0.95 -8.31 0.20
CA LEU A 70 0.77 -7.20 -0.72
C LEU A 70 1.95 -7.20 -1.68
N VAL A 71 1.68 -7.48 -2.95
CA VAL A 71 2.65 -7.23 -4.02
C VAL A 71 2.42 -5.82 -4.52
N LEU A 72 3.44 -4.97 -4.42
CA LEU A 72 3.47 -3.66 -5.06
C LEU A 72 3.45 -3.86 -6.59
N ALA A 73 2.38 -3.44 -7.24
CA ALA A 73 2.36 -3.29 -8.69
C ALA A 73 2.86 -1.87 -9.01
N LEU A 74 4.11 -1.76 -9.46
CA LEU A 74 4.63 -0.52 -10.03
C LEU A 74 4.14 -0.43 -11.48
N GLY A 75 3.10 0.38 -11.71
CA GLY A 75 2.69 0.79 -13.06
C GLY A 75 3.49 2.01 -13.49
N TRP A 76 4.07 1.96 -14.69
CA TRP A 76 4.70 3.12 -15.34
C TRP A 76 3.65 4.12 -15.83
#